data_AF-A0A977L634-F1
#
_entry.id   AF-A0A977L634-F1
#
_cell.length_a   1.000
_cell.length_b   1.000
_cell.length_c   1.000
_cell.angle_alpha   90.00
_cell.angle_beta   90.00
_cell.angle_gamma   90.00
#
_symmetry.space_group_name_H-M   'P 1'
#
loop_
_entity.id
_entity.type
_entity.pdbx_description
1 polymer ?
#
loop_
_entity_poly.entity_id
_entity_poly.type
_entity_poly.pdbx_seq_one_letter_code
_entity_poly.pdbx_strand_id
1 'polypeptide(L)'
;MPTIAHYAKKILVVSDNDAYNRLYEFVGQRHTNQAFQQKGYLVKLFHRLERPLSPDQNRHTEAVRFIRNDSVIYKQPMLVNTDSVFPRRRVFKGIGFIKKDTLIRKPFDFTYKNDYSLFEQQEILKAILFPNFVDPKKRFDLTEADRKFVMQYMSQLPTETFSPPYKKDTVMYDAYCKFLMFGEDKKSIPKNIRIFNKVGDAYGYLIDNAYIVDFENGVEFMLSAVINTNTDGIYNDGKYEYKTIGYPFMKNLGQTVYQYELKRKRKHRPDLREFILKYDAPVVTLKRD
;
A
#
# COMPACT_ATOMS: atom_id res chain seq x y z
N MET A 1 21.42 8.31 -8.83
CA MET A 1 20.97 7.00 -8.33
C MET A 1 19.79 7.19 -7.39
N PRO A 2 18.81 6.27 -7.37
CA PRO A 2 17.69 6.33 -6.43
C PRO A 2 18.16 6.12 -4.98
N THR A 3 17.51 6.79 -4.04
CA THR A 3 17.69 6.61 -2.59
C THR A 3 16.62 5.68 -2.01
N ILE A 4 16.77 5.26 -0.74
CA ILE A 4 15.72 4.52 -0.02
C ILE A 4 14.42 5.35 0.05
N ALA A 5 14.53 6.65 0.33
CA ALA A 5 13.38 7.56 0.32
C ALA A 5 12.71 7.64 -1.05
N HIS A 6 13.49 7.61 -2.14
CA HIS A 6 12.94 7.57 -3.49
C HIS A 6 12.11 6.30 -3.73
N TYR A 7 12.61 5.12 -3.34
CA TYR A 7 11.84 3.88 -3.46
C TYR A 7 10.59 3.87 -2.58
N ALA A 8 10.71 4.29 -1.32
CA ALA A 8 9.55 4.40 -0.43
C ALA A 8 8.46 5.31 -1.02
N LYS A 9 8.84 6.46 -1.58
CA LYS A 9 7.91 7.36 -2.28
C LYS A 9 7.17 6.65 -3.42
N LYS A 10 7.87 5.96 -4.31
CA LYS A 10 7.24 5.24 -5.44
C LYS A 10 6.23 4.20 -4.97
N ILE A 11 6.52 3.49 -3.87
CA ILE A 11 5.60 2.50 -3.27
C ILE A 11 4.33 3.18 -2.73
N LEU A 12 4.51 4.29 -2.00
CA LEU A 12 3.41 4.97 -1.31
C LEU A 12 2.48 5.71 -2.28
N VAL A 13 3.03 6.34 -3.34
CA VAL A 13 2.26 7.16 -4.28
C VAL A 13 1.66 6.34 -5.42
N VAL A 14 2.43 5.42 -6.03
CA VAL A 14 2.02 4.72 -7.26
C VAL A 14 2.15 3.19 -7.18
N SER A 15 2.31 2.63 -5.98
CA SER A 15 2.38 1.18 -5.76
C SER A 15 3.43 0.44 -6.60
N ASP A 16 4.60 1.05 -6.79
CA ASP A 16 5.65 0.53 -7.67
C ASP A 16 6.30 -0.77 -7.15
N ASN A 17 6.12 -1.86 -7.91
CA ASN A 17 6.61 -3.20 -7.55
C ASN A 17 8.13 -3.30 -7.53
N ASP A 18 8.81 -2.63 -8.46
CA ASP A 18 10.28 -2.63 -8.52
C ASP A 18 10.88 -1.94 -7.29
N ALA A 19 10.34 -0.81 -6.88
CA ALA A 19 10.75 -0.11 -5.67
C ALA A 19 10.53 -0.99 -4.42
N TYR A 20 9.38 -1.66 -4.31
CA TYR A 20 9.15 -2.64 -3.25
C TYR A 20 10.21 -3.74 -3.26
N ASN A 21 10.51 -4.32 -4.43
CA ASN A 21 11.48 -5.39 -4.56
C ASN A 21 12.90 -4.93 -4.15
N ARG A 22 13.27 -3.67 -4.39
CA ARG A 22 14.55 -3.10 -3.93
C ARG A 22 14.60 -2.89 -2.42
N LEU A 23 13.51 -2.43 -1.80
CA LEU A 23 13.45 -2.34 -0.34
C LEU A 23 13.41 -3.72 0.31
N TYR A 24 12.74 -4.70 -0.29
CA TYR A 24 12.78 -6.09 0.13
C TYR A 24 14.21 -6.66 0.09
N GLU A 25 14.98 -6.36 -0.97
CA GLU A 25 16.39 -6.77 -1.08
C GLU A 25 17.28 -6.12 -0.03
N PHE A 26 17.04 -4.85 0.28
CA PHE A 26 17.79 -4.10 1.28
C PHE A 26 17.51 -4.59 2.71
N VAL A 27 16.23 -4.68 3.09
CA VAL A 27 15.84 -5.04 4.47
C VAL A 27 15.93 -6.55 4.71
N GLY A 28 15.62 -7.34 3.69
CA GLY A 28 15.65 -8.81 3.74
C GLY A 28 14.39 -9.43 4.33
N GLN A 29 14.05 -10.62 3.83
CA GLN A 29 12.85 -11.36 4.24
C GLN A 29 12.81 -11.67 5.74
N ARG A 30 13.91 -12.19 6.29
CA ARG A 30 13.99 -12.66 7.69
C ARG A 30 13.75 -11.52 8.67
N HIS A 31 14.54 -10.45 8.54
CA HIS A 31 14.45 -9.29 9.39
C HIS A 31 13.05 -8.67 9.37
N THR A 32 12.46 -8.53 8.18
CA THR A 32 11.13 -7.94 8.04
C THR A 32 10.04 -8.76 8.76
N ASN A 33 10.03 -10.08 8.58
CA ASN A 33 9.05 -10.94 9.25
C ASN A 33 9.27 -10.98 10.78
N GLN A 34 10.53 -11.02 11.23
CA GLN A 34 10.85 -10.97 12.66
C GLN A 34 10.42 -9.65 13.30
N ALA A 35 10.63 -8.52 12.62
CA ALA A 35 10.21 -7.21 13.11
C ALA A 35 8.69 -7.13 13.32
N PHE A 36 7.90 -7.63 12.36
CA PHE A 36 6.44 -7.72 12.53
C PHE A 36 6.05 -8.65 13.68
N GLN A 37 6.65 -9.83 13.75
CA GLN A 37 6.35 -10.81 14.79
C GLN A 37 6.67 -10.29 16.20
N GLN A 38 7.81 -9.63 16.39
CA GLN A 38 8.23 -9.06 17.68
C GLN A 38 7.24 -7.98 18.17
N LYS A 39 6.67 -7.21 17.24
CA LYS A 39 5.61 -6.23 17.52
C LYS A 39 4.23 -6.87 17.73
N GLY A 40 4.08 -8.16 17.43
CA GLY A 40 2.83 -8.90 17.57
C GLY A 40 1.89 -8.80 16.37
N TYR A 41 2.39 -8.35 15.21
CA TYR A 41 1.64 -8.34 13.96
C TYR A 41 1.73 -9.69 13.25
N LEU A 42 0.61 -10.20 12.75
CA LEU A 42 0.52 -11.45 12.00
C LEU A 42 0.68 -11.23 10.49
N VAL A 43 1.80 -10.62 10.10
CA VAL A 43 2.17 -10.37 8.69
C VAL A 43 3.16 -11.41 8.19
N LYS A 44 3.03 -11.82 6.93
CA LYS A 44 3.99 -12.68 6.24
C LYS A 44 4.42 -12.06 4.92
N LEU A 45 5.72 -11.82 4.78
CA LEU A 45 6.33 -11.39 3.53
C LEU A 45 7.28 -12.49 3.06
N PHE A 46 6.82 -13.27 2.08
CA PHE A 46 7.52 -14.44 1.55
C PHE A 46 8.06 -14.25 0.14
N HIS A 47 7.57 -13.27 -0.61
CA HIS A 47 7.99 -13.11 -2.01
C HIS A 47 8.05 -11.67 -2.48
N ARG A 48 8.89 -11.51 -3.52
CA ARG A 48 8.98 -10.33 -4.39
C ARG A 48 7.79 -10.27 -5.35
N LEU A 49 7.34 -9.07 -5.68
CA LEU A 49 6.18 -8.84 -6.55
C LEU A 49 6.58 -8.96 -8.02
N GLU A 50 5.68 -9.52 -8.84
CA GLU A 50 5.84 -9.69 -10.31
C GLU A 50 7.13 -10.39 -10.77
N ARG A 51 7.74 -11.19 -9.89
CA ARG A 51 8.91 -12.01 -10.22
C ARG A 51 8.56 -13.50 -10.05
N PRO A 52 8.74 -14.34 -11.09
CA PRO A 52 8.42 -15.77 -11.03
C PRO A 52 9.50 -16.57 -10.30
N LEU A 53 9.73 -16.24 -9.03
CA LEU A 53 10.76 -16.83 -8.19
C LEU A 53 10.19 -17.96 -7.33
N SER A 54 10.98 -19.02 -7.14
CA SER A 54 10.65 -20.07 -6.17
C SER A 54 10.65 -19.54 -4.73
N PRO A 55 10.03 -20.24 -3.77
CA PRO A 55 10.13 -19.87 -2.36
C PRO A 55 11.58 -19.72 -1.90
N ASP A 56 12.48 -20.60 -2.35
CA ASP A 56 13.90 -20.56 -2.04
C ASP A 56 14.59 -19.30 -2.60
N GLN A 57 14.38 -18.99 -3.88
CA GLN A 57 14.93 -17.79 -4.50
C GLN A 57 14.44 -16.49 -3.84
N ASN A 58 13.27 -16.48 -3.22
CA ASN A 58 12.78 -15.33 -2.47
C ASN A 58 13.45 -15.14 -1.10
N ARG A 59 14.15 -16.17 -0.58
CA ARG A 59 14.93 -16.08 0.65
C ARG A 59 16.26 -15.36 0.45
N HIS A 60 16.74 -15.27 -0.79
CA HIS A 60 18.04 -14.72 -1.15
C HIS A 60 17.87 -13.31 -1.73
N THR A 61 18.68 -12.37 -1.26
CA THR A 61 18.73 -11.00 -1.77
C THR A 61 20.08 -10.69 -2.39
N GLU A 62 20.08 -9.72 -3.31
CA GLU A 62 21.30 -9.21 -3.92
C GLU A 62 22.10 -8.35 -2.91
N ALA A 63 23.41 -8.22 -3.16
CA ALA A 63 24.24 -7.29 -2.39
C ALA A 63 23.83 -5.83 -2.67
N VAL A 64 23.83 -5.00 -1.64
CA VAL A 64 23.43 -3.58 -1.73
C VAL A 64 24.63 -2.67 -1.46
N ARG A 65 24.74 -1.58 -2.22
CA ARG A 65 25.76 -0.55 -2.03
C ARG A 65 25.12 0.83 -2.09
N PHE A 66 25.47 1.72 -1.17
CA PHE A 66 25.17 3.14 -1.32
C PHE A 66 26.44 3.88 -1.72
N ILE A 67 26.31 4.73 -2.73
CA ILE A 67 27.40 5.46 -3.34
C ILE A 67 27.04 6.95 -3.31
N ARG A 68 28.00 7.79 -2.92
CA ARG A 68 27.90 9.25 -2.92
C ARG A 68 29.19 9.82 -3.52
N ASN A 69 29.07 10.63 -4.57
CA ASN A 69 30.20 11.23 -5.31
C ASN A 69 31.27 10.16 -5.64
N ASP A 70 30.84 9.08 -6.30
CA ASP A 70 31.66 7.92 -6.71
C ASP A 70 32.31 7.12 -5.57
N SER A 71 32.09 7.52 -4.31
CA SER A 71 32.59 6.80 -3.13
C SER A 71 31.51 5.90 -2.56
N VAL A 72 31.86 4.64 -2.28
CA VAL A 72 30.96 3.72 -1.57
C VAL A 72 30.92 4.11 -0.09
N ILE A 73 29.74 4.53 0.38
CA ILE A 73 29.52 4.94 1.78
C ILE A 73 28.86 3.83 2.63
N TYR A 74 28.32 2.80 1.98
CA TYR A 74 27.72 1.65 2.64
C TYR A 74 27.80 0.42 1.73
N LYS A 75 28.10 -0.74 2.32
CA LYS A 75 28.08 -2.04 1.64
C LYS A 75 27.33 -3.05 2.52
N GLN A 76 26.46 -3.82 1.88
CA GLN A 76 25.75 -4.95 2.46
C GLN A 76 25.95 -6.15 1.53
N PRO A 77 26.42 -7.30 2.04
CA PRO A 77 26.50 -8.52 1.25
C PRO A 77 25.09 -9.05 0.92
N MET A 78 25.01 -10.07 0.07
CA MET A 78 23.76 -10.81 -0.13
C MET A 78 23.22 -11.29 1.22
N LEU A 79 21.91 -11.17 1.44
CA LEU A 79 21.25 -11.72 2.62
C LEU A 79 20.57 -13.03 2.26
N VAL A 80 20.53 -13.96 3.23
CA VAL A 80 19.81 -15.22 3.11
C VAL A 80 18.94 -15.40 4.35
N ASN A 81 17.65 -15.64 4.14
CA ASN A 81 16.80 -16.21 5.18
C ASN A 81 17.04 -17.72 5.27
N THR A 82 17.83 -18.15 6.25
CA THR A 82 18.13 -19.56 6.51
C THR A 82 16.94 -20.32 7.09
N ASP A 83 15.95 -19.61 7.65
CA ASP A 83 14.79 -20.25 8.24
C ASP A 83 13.98 -20.94 7.12
N SER A 84 13.50 -22.15 7.39
CA SER A 84 12.58 -22.83 6.49
C SER A 84 11.28 -22.02 6.43
N VAL A 85 10.85 -21.64 5.23
CA VAL A 85 9.55 -21.00 5.03
C VAL A 85 8.49 -22.07 5.21
N PHE A 86 8.10 -22.34 6.46
CA PHE A 86 7.01 -23.26 6.76
C PHE A 86 5.70 -22.48 6.79
N PRO A 87 4.88 -22.59 5.73
CA PRO A 87 3.57 -21.97 5.72
C PRO A 87 2.71 -22.64 6.80
N ARG A 88 2.12 -21.83 7.70
CA ARG A 88 1.25 -22.34 8.77
C ARG A 88 -0.04 -23.00 8.27
N ARG A 89 -0.42 -22.73 7.01
CA ARG A 89 -1.58 -23.30 6.33
C ARG A 89 -1.30 -23.39 4.84
N ARG A 90 -1.86 -24.41 4.19
CA ARG A 90 -1.91 -24.48 2.73
C ARG A 90 -3.12 -23.69 2.24
N VAL A 91 -2.94 -22.88 1.20
CA VAL A 91 -4.00 -22.03 0.65
C VAL A 91 -4.10 -22.29 -0.84
N PHE A 92 -5.22 -22.86 -1.25
CA PHE A 92 -5.53 -23.11 -2.65
C PHE A 92 -6.77 -22.32 -3.04
N LYS A 93 -6.78 -21.74 -4.24
CA LYS A 93 -7.86 -20.88 -4.72
C LYS A 93 -8.24 -21.17 -6.17
N GLY A 94 -9.53 -20.97 -6.47
CA GLY A 94 -10.09 -21.10 -7.81
C GLY A 94 -10.09 -22.53 -8.34
N ILE A 95 -10.40 -22.64 -9.62
CA ILE A 95 -10.57 -23.92 -10.33
C ILE A 95 -9.47 -24.16 -11.36
N GLY A 96 -8.70 -23.13 -11.71
CA GLY A 96 -7.60 -23.23 -12.67
C GLY A 96 -6.68 -22.03 -12.65
N PHE A 97 -5.60 -22.12 -13.41
CA PHE A 97 -4.70 -21.00 -13.66
C PHE A 97 -3.90 -21.17 -14.94
N ILE A 98 -3.47 -20.05 -15.53
CA ILE A 98 -2.54 -20.03 -16.66
C ILE A 98 -1.10 -20.14 -16.16
N LYS A 99 -0.30 -20.98 -16.81
CA LYS A 99 1.15 -21.07 -16.61
C LYS A 99 1.81 -21.33 -17.96
N LYS A 100 2.69 -20.43 -18.40
CA LYS A 100 3.34 -20.49 -19.73
C LYS A 100 2.30 -20.73 -20.84
N ASP A 101 1.28 -19.87 -20.86
CA ASP A 101 0.18 -19.87 -21.84
C ASP A 101 -0.70 -21.13 -21.85
N THR A 102 -0.53 -22.03 -20.88
CA THR A 102 -1.31 -23.25 -20.75
C THR A 102 -2.27 -23.16 -19.57
N LEU A 103 -3.54 -23.54 -19.79
CA LEU A 103 -4.52 -23.68 -18.72
C LEU A 103 -4.29 -24.97 -17.93
N ILE A 104 -4.02 -24.81 -16.64
CA ILE A 104 -3.93 -25.91 -15.67
C ILE A 104 -5.24 -25.97 -14.89
N ARG A 105 -5.99 -27.06 -15.04
CA ARG A 105 -7.29 -27.29 -14.38
C ARG A 105 -7.13 -27.87 -12.96
N LYS A 106 -6.53 -27.08 -12.07
CA LYS A 106 -6.51 -27.34 -10.62
C LYS A 106 -6.39 -26.02 -9.86
N PRO A 107 -6.76 -25.97 -8.57
CA PRO A 107 -6.61 -24.77 -7.77
C PRO A 107 -5.18 -24.20 -7.79
N PHE A 108 -5.07 -22.88 -7.85
CA PHE A 108 -3.78 -22.18 -7.77
C PHE A 108 -3.26 -22.17 -6.33
N ASP A 109 -1.95 -22.39 -6.17
CA ASP A 109 -1.30 -22.48 -4.86
C ASP A 109 -0.85 -21.10 -4.37
N PHE A 110 -1.57 -20.55 -3.40
CA PHE A 110 -1.28 -19.29 -2.71
C PHE A 110 -0.42 -19.47 -1.45
N THR A 111 -0.04 -20.70 -1.11
CA THR A 111 0.60 -21.03 0.18
C THR A 111 1.85 -20.21 0.50
N TYR A 112 2.63 -19.86 -0.53
CA TYR A 112 3.88 -19.09 -0.40
C TYR A 112 3.75 -17.62 -0.82
N LYS A 113 2.53 -17.13 -1.02
CA LYS A 113 2.26 -15.71 -1.26
C LYS A 113 2.33 -14.94 0.05
N ASN A 114 2.50 -13.61 -0.06
CA ASN A 114 2.46 -12.71 1.09
C ASN A 114 1.06 -12.77 1.71
N ASP A 115 0.99 -12.71 3.05
CA ASP A 115 -0.25 -12.77 3.84
C ASP A 115 -0.29 -11.55 4.74
N TYR A 116 -1.22 -10.64 4.47
CA TYR A 116 -1.38 -9.39 5.19
C TYR A 116 -2.88 -9.12 5.35
N SER A 117 -3.45 -9.62 6.44
CA SER A 117 -4.90 -9.55 6.66
C SER A 117 -5.40 -8.10 6.77
N LEU A 118 -6.68 -7.87 6.45
CA LEU A 118 -7.29 -6.54 6.53
C LEU A 118 -7.21 -5.94 7.94
N PHE A 119 -7.32 -6.79 8.97
CA PHE A 119 -7.16 -6.37 10.37
C PHE A 119 -5.75 -5.84 10.63
N GLU A 120 -4.73 -6.61 10.27
CA GLU A 120 -3.32 -6.20 10.43
C GLU A 120 -3.00 -4.93 9.64
N GLN A 121 -3.57 -4.79 8.43
CA GLN A 121 -3.43 -3.58 7.62
C GLN A 121 -3.94 -2.35 8.35
N GLN A 122 -5.15 -2.43 8.92
CA GLN A 122 -5.74 -1.30 9.62
C GLN A 122 -4.99 -1.00 10.93
N GLU A 123 -4.52 -2.02 11.65
CA GLU A 123 -3.74 -1.83 12.88
C GLU A 123 -2.39 -1.15 12.61
N ILE A 124 -1.68 -1.55 11.54
CA ILE A 124 -0.44 -0.88 11.13
C ILE A 124 -0.70 0.56 10.68
N LEU A 125 -1.79 0.81 9.96
CA LEU A 125 -2.17 2.16 9.58
C LEU A 125 -2.45 3.05 10.81
N LYS A 126 -3.15 2.53 11.83
CA LYS A 126 -3.33 3.22 13.12
C LYS A 126 -2.00 3.49 13.81
N ALA A 127 -1.07 2.54 13.80
CA ALA A 127 0.25 2.72 14.40
C ALA A 127 1.08 3.81 13.74
N ILE A 128 0.87 4.08 12.44
CA ILE A 128 1.51 5.18 11.72
C ILE A 128 0.78 6.50 11.97
N LEU A 129 -0.54 6.54 11.82
CA LEU A 129 -1.32 7.78 11.87
C LEU A 129 -1.59 8.26 13.30
N PHE A 130 -1.75 7.34 14.24
CA PHE A 130 -2.19 7.61 15.61
C PHE A 130 -1.30 6.89 16.64
N PRO A 131 0.04 7.05 16.59
CA PRO A 131 0.96 6.23 17.39
C PRO A 131 0.68 6.31 18.89
N ASN A 132 0.22 7.47 19.39
CA ASN A 132 -0.10 7.69 20.80
C ASN A 132 -1.29 6.86 21.31
N PHE A 133 -2.14 6.38 20.40
CA PHE A 133 -3.33 5.56 20.72
C PHE A 133 -3.09 4.06 20.51
N VAL A 134 -1.87 3.67 20.14
CA VAL A 134 -1.48 2.27 19.94
C VAL A 134 -0.55 1.82 21.08
N ASP A 135 -0.62 0.56 21.46
CA ASP A 135 0.30 -0.06 22.43
C ASP A 135 1.77 0.23 22.05
N PRO A 136 2.62 0.74 22.98
CA PRO A 136 4.05 0.98 22.73
C PRO A 136 4.78 -0.16 22.02
N LYS A 137 4.46 -1.43 22.33
CA LYS A 137 5.07 -2.61 21.70
C LYS A 137 4.78 -2.70 20.20
N LYS A 138 3.61 -2.22 19.77
CA LYS A 138 3.14 -2.23 18.38
C LYS A 138 3.62 -1.02 17.56
N ARG A 139 4.11 0.04 18.21
CA ARG A 139 4.56 1.27 17.53
C ARG A 139 5.83 1.02 16.70
N PHE A 140 6.01 1.82 15.65
CA PHE A 140 7.26 1.87 14.89
C PHE A 140 8.17 2.93 15.48
N ASP A 141 9.48 2.66 15.46
CA ASP A 141 10.50 3.62 15.89
C ASP A 141 10.78 4.59 14.73
N LEU A 142 9.85 5.52 14.51
CA LEU A 142 9.93 6.55 13.48
C LEU A 142 10.19 7.90 14.15
N THR A 143 11.14 8.65 13.62
CA THR A 143 11.22 10.07 13.95
C THR A 143 9.96 10.78 13.44
N GLU A 144 9.61 11.92 14.01
CA GLU A 144 8.46 12.71 13.54
C GLU A 144 8.62 13.14 12.07
N ALA A 145 9.87 13.33 11.61
CA ALA A 145 10.16 13.63 10.21
C ALA A 145 9.88 12.43 9.30
N ASP A 146 10.29 11.21 9.69
CA ASP A 146 10.04 9.99 8.91
C ASP A 146 8.54 9.65 8.89
N ARG A 147 7.86 9.83 10.02
CA ARG A 147 6.41 9.63 10.10
C ARG A 147 5.67 10.60 9.17
N LYS A 148 6.01 11.89 9.19
CA LYS A 148 5.45 12.89 8.27
C LYS A 148 5.77 12.58 6.81
N PHE A 149 6.96 12.08 6.50
CA PHE A 149 7.32 11.61 5.17
C PHE A 149 6.38 10.49 4.70
N VAL A 150 6.14 9.48 5.54
CA VAL A 150 5.22 8.38 5.22
C VAL A 150 3.80 8.91 5.02
N MET A 151 3.29 9.72 5.96
CA MET A 151 1.95 10.30 5.88
C MET A 151 1.76 11.18 4.64
N GLN A 152 2.77 11.98 4.29
CA GLN A 152 2.77 12.82 3.10
C GLN A 152 2.61 11.93 1.87
N TYR A 153 3.52 11.00 1.63
CA TYR A 153 3.48 10.22 0.39
C TYR A 153 2.36 9.17 0.34
N MET A 154 1.77 8.79 1.48
CA MET A 154 0.51 8.01 1.51
C MET A 154 -0.70 8.83 1.03
N SER A 155 -0.71 10.15 1.26
CA SER A 155 -1.85 11.03 0.96
C SER A 155 -1.63 11.96 -0.23
N GLN A 156 -0.39 12.07 -0.72
CA GLN A 156 -0.03 12.84 -1.89
C GLN A 156 -0.56 12.17 -3.15
N LEU A 157 -1.10 12.97 -4.07
CA LEU A 157 -1.58 12.50 -5.35
C LEU A 157 -0.40 12.40 -6.35
N PRO A 158 -0.45 11.49 -7.35
CA PRO A 158 0.60 11.42 -8.36
C PRO A 158 0.82 12.78 -9.07
N THR A 159 -0.26 13.49 -9.38
CA THR A 159 -0.25 14.81 -10.03
C THR A 159 0.41 15.91 -9.20
N GLU A 160 0.57 15.71 -7.89
CA GLU A 160 1.24 16.61 -6.97
C GLU A 160 2.73 16.29 -6.79
N THR A 161 3.23 15.19 -7.38
CA THR A 161 4.58 14.69 -7.14
C THR A 161 5.58 15.28 -8.14
N PHE A 162 6.68 15.85 -7.62
CA PHE A 162 7.73 16.44 -8.46
C PHE A 162 8.70 15.41 -9.03
N SER A 163 9.08 14.42 -8.24
CA SER A 163 10.03 13.39 -8.67
C SER A 163 9.70 12.03 -8.04
N PRO A 164 9.38 11.01 -8.86
CA PRO A 164 9.21 11.10 -10.32
C PRO A 164 8.05 12.04 -10.73
N PRO A 165 8.14 12.76 -11.87
CA PRO A 165 7.16 13.78 -12.27
C PRO A 165 5.89 13.15 -12.90
N TYR A 166 5.11 12.42 -12.09
CA TYR A 166 3.95 11.66 -12.58
C TYR A 166 2.87 12.51 -13.26
N LYS A 167 2.80 13.81 -12.97
CA LYS A 167 1.87 14.73 -13.65
C LYS A 167 2.00 14.72 -15.19
N LYS A 168 3.17 14.35 -15.73
CA LYS A 168 3.40 14.25 -17.19
C LYS A 168 2.93 12.92 -17.78
N ASP A 169 2.63 11.93 -16.95
CA ASP A 169 2.20 10.60 -17.36
C ASP A 169 0.67 10.56 -17.39
N THR A 170 0.08 10.33 -18.56
CA THR A 170 -1.38 10.31 -18.75
C THR A 170 -2.06 9.09 -18.12
N VAL A 171 -1.28 8.09 -17.69
CA VAL A 171 -1.76 6.94 -16.91
C VAL A 171 -1.90 7.31 -15.43
N MET A 172 -1.17 8.32 -14.95
CA MET A 172 -1.10 8.71 -13.54
C MET A 172 -1.91 9.98 -13.27
N TYR A 173 -3.09 9.81 -12.68
CA TYR A 173 -4.03 10.87 -12.32
C TYR A 173 -4.33 10.83 -10.82
N ASP A 174 -5.11 11.79 -10.31
CA ASP A 174 -5.34 11.97 -8.87
C ASP A 174 -5.79 10.69 -8.16
N ALA A 175 -6.79 10.00 -8.71
CA ALA A 175 -7.34 8.81 -8.08
C ALA A 175 -6.58 7.51 -8.37
N TYR A 176 -5.44 7.56 -9.06
CA TYR A 176 -4.58 6.38 -9.21
C TYR A 176 -4.16 5.89 -7.81
N CYS A 177 -4.35 4.61 -7.52
CA CYS A 177 -4.19 4.06 -6.16
C CYS A 177 -5.11 4.69 -5.08
N LYS A 178 -6.26 5.27 -5.45
CA LYS A 178 -7.31 5.77 -4.52
C LYS A 178 -8.64 5.09 -4.85
N PHE A 179 -8.84 3.88 -4.33
CA PHE A 179 -9.98 3.04 -4.72
C PHE A 179 -11.23 3.36 -3.91
N LEU A 180 -11.12 3.49 -2.58
CA LEU A 180 -12.24 3.93 -1.76
C LEU A 180 -12.57 5.39 -2.08
N MET A 181 -13.87 5.69 -2.21
CA MET A 181 -14.45 7.01 -2.49
C MET A 181 -14.29 7.53 -3.93
N PHE A 182 -13.20 7.15 -4.62
CA PHE A 182 -12.93 7.63 -5.99
C PHE A 182 -12.83 6.52 -7.04
N GLY A 183 -12.53 5.27 -6.68
CA GLY A 183 -12.51 4.13 -7.60
C GLY A 183 -11.74 4.36 -8.89
N GLU A 184 -10.55 4.95 -8.80
CA GLU A 184 -9.72 5.26 -9.98
C GLU A 184 -10.43 6.16 -11.02
N ASP A 185 -11.37 7.01 -10.59
CA ASP A 185 -11.99 8.00 -11.47
C ASP A 185 -10.94 9.03 -11.96
N LYS A 186 -11.03 9.42 -13.24
CA LYS A 186 -10.10 10.40 -13.83
C LYS A 186 -10.41 11.84 -13.44
N LYS A 187 -11.54 12.09 -12.77
CA LYS A 187 -11.85 13.39 -12.19
C LYS A 187 -10.86 13.74 -11.08
N SER A 188 -10.50 15.02 -11.01
CA SER A 188 -9.65 15.51 -9.93
C SER A 188 -10.31 15.30 -8.57
N ILE A 189 -9.48 14.96 -7.58
CA ILE A 189 -9.91 14.85 -6.18
C ILE A 189 -10.04 16.26 -5.59
N PRO A 190 -11.15 16.61 -4.91
CA PRO A 190 -11.29 17.89 -4.23
C PRO A 190 -10.14 18.15 -3.25
N LYS A 191 -9.57 19.36 -3.26
CA LYS A 191 -8.34 19.69 -2.51
C LYS A 191 -8.47 19.59 -1.00
N ASN A 192 -9.68 19.75 -0.49
CA ASN A 192 -10.05 19.60 0.91
C ASN A 192 -10.08 18.14 1.37
N ILE A 193 -10.06 17.17 0.44
CA ILE A 193 -10.11 15.75 0.75
C ILE A 193 -8.71 15.14 0.65
N ARG A 194 -8.32 14.39 1.69
CA ARG A 194 -7.10 13.58 1.69
C ARG A 194 -7.38 12.15 2.10
N ILE A 195 -6.69 11.23 1.43
CA ILE A 195 -6.81 9.80 1.62
C ILE A 195 -5.43 9.25 1.94
N PHE A 196 -5.21 8.91 3.21
CA PHE A 196 -4.02 8.22 3.70
C PHE A 196 -4.26 6.73 3.57
N ASN A 197 -3.82 6.13 2.45
CA ASN A 197 -4.13 4.74 2.18
C ASN A 197 -2.95 3.96 1.61
N LYS A 198 -3.14 2.64 1.58
CA LYS A 198 -2.38 1.77 0.69
C LYS A 198 -3.33 0.77 0.04
N VAL A 199 -3.24 0.68 -1.29
CA VAL A 199 -4.02 -0.26 -2.10
C VAL A 199 -3.23 -1.51 -2.45
N GLY A 200 -3.95 -2.52 -2.95
CA GLY A 200 -3.40 -3.61 -3.75
C GLY A 200 -4.42 -4.17 -4.73
N ASP A 201 -3.97 -4.50 -5.93
CA ASP A 201 -4.75 -5.10 -7.00
C ASP A 201 -3.99 -6.28 -7.63
N ALA A 202 -4.42 -7.50 -7.36
CA ALA A 202 -3.78 -8.68 -7.93
C ALA A 202 -4.70 -9.89 -7.84
N TYR A 203 -4.65 -10.77 -8.83
CA TYR A 203 -5.38 -12.05 -8.80
C TYR A 203 -6.91 -11.88 -8.64
N GLY A 204 -7.46 -10.78 -9.15
CA GLY A 204 -8.86 -10.39 -8.97
C GLY A 204 -9.17 -9.78 -7.61
N TYR A 205 -8.23 -9.68 -6.67
CA TYR A 205 -8.45 -8.95 -5.44
C TYR A 205 -8.25 -7.45 -5.66
N LEU A 206 -9.17 -6.63 -5.13
CA LEU A 206 -8.96 -5.21 -4.87
C LEU A 206 -8.99 -4.99 -3.37
N ILE A 207 -7.98 -4.29 -2.86
CA ILE A 207 -7.81 -3.95 -1.45
C ILE A 207 -7.56 -2.47 -1.35
N ASP A 208 -8.18 -1.82 -0.38
CA ASP A 208 -7.83 -0.46 0.03
C ASP A 208 -8.04 -0.32 1.54
N ASN A 209 -7.01 0.15 2.23
CA ASN A 209 -7.01 0.41 3.66
C ASN A 209 -6.68 1.89 3.87
N ALA A 210 -7.69 2.66 4.24
CA ALA A 210 -7.66 4.11 4.16
C ALA A 210 -8.09 4.79 5.46
N TYR A 211 -7.48 5.94 5.73
CA TYR A 211 -8.01 6.99 6.56
C TYR A 211 -8.33 8.19 5.67
N ILE A 212 -9.59 8.59 5.65
CA ILE A 212 -10.13 9.63 4.76
C ILE A 212 -10.50 10.84 5.59
N VAL A 213 -10.06 12.01 5.14
CA VAL A 213 -10.27 13.30 5.80
C VAL A 213 -10.85 14.29 4.80
N ASP A 214 -11.87 15.04 5.23
CA ASP A 214 -12.33 16.26 4.58
C ASP A 214 -12.15 17.43 5.57
N PHE A 215 -11.21 18.32 5.24
CA PHE A 215 -10.86 19.46 6.07
C PHE A 215 -11.93 20.56 6.10
N GLU A 216 -12.70 20.74 5.04
CA GLU A 216 -13.75 21.77 4.96
C GLU A 216 -14.96 21.37 5.79
N ASN A 217 -15.39 20.11 5.67
CA ASN A 217 -16.57 19.60 6.37
C ASN A 217 -16.26 19.05 7.77
N GLY A 218 -14.98 18.98 8.17
CA GLY A 218 -14.57 18.40 9.45
C GLY A 218 -14.99 16.93 9.59
N VAL A 219 -14.83 16.17 8.50
CA VAL A 219 -15.17 14.75 8.43
C VAL A 219 -13.88 13.93 8.44
N GLU A 220 -13.87 12.86 9.22
CA GLU A 220 -12.83 11.83 9.18
C GLU A 220 -13.45 10.44 9.37
N PHE A 221 -12.83 9.42 8.78
CA PHE A 221 -13.12 8.02 9.08
C PHE A 221 -12.02 7.09 8.57
N MET A 222 -11.81 5.97 9.25
CA MET A 222 -11.04 4.84 8.71
C MET A 222 -11.98 3.85 8.05
N LEU A 223 -11.60 3.39 6.85
CA LEU A 223 -12.34 2.38 6.10
C LEU A 223 -11.36 1.46 5.39
N SER A 224 -11.60 0.16 5.51
CA SER A 224 -10.77 -0.86 4.88
C SER A 224 -11.68 -1.87 4.19
N ALA A 225 -11.37 -2.25 2.96
CA ALA A 225 -12.15 -3.21 2.19
C ALA A 225 -11.25 -4.15 1.38
N VAL A 226 -11.71 -5.38 1.22
CA VAL A 226 -11.18 -6.34 0.25
C VAL A 226 -12.35 -6.96 -0.51
N ILE A 227 -12.27 -6.95 -1.83
CA ILE A 227 -13.22 -7.67 -2.70
C ILE A 227 -12.44 -8.55 -3.66
N ASN A 228 -13.07 -9.60 -4.16
CA ASN A 228 -12.53 -10.42 -5.23
C ASN A 228 -13.48 -10.39 -6.43
N THR A 229 -12.94 -10.01 -7.57
CA THR A 229 -13.60 -9.91 -8.87
C THR A 229 -12.95 -10.87 -9.86
N ASN A 230 -12.50 -12.05 -9.41
CA ASN A 230 -12.12 -13.16 -10.28
C ASN A 230 -13.35 -14.06 -10.47
N THR A 231 -14.25 -13.66 -11.38
CA THR A 231 -15.56 -14.31 -11.49
C THR A 231 -15.52 -15.66 -12.21
N ASP A 232 -14.54 -15.92 -13.08
CA ASP A 232 -14.38 -17.21 -13.76
C ASP A 232 -13.57 -18.24 -12.94
N GLY A 233 -12.92 -17.79 -11.87
CA GLY A 233 -12.13 -18.63 -10.97
C GLY A 233 -10.79 -19.09 -11.56
N ILE A 234 -10.32 -18.45 -12.62
CA ILE A 234 -9.03 -18.72 -13.27
C ILE A 234 -8.02 -17.67 -12.82
N TYR A 235 -6.85 -18.11 -12.36
CA TYR A 235 -5.78 -17.20 -11.96
C TYR A 235 -4.72 -17.04 -13.06
N ASN A 236 -4.02 -15.90 -13.09
CA ASN A 236 -2.96 -15.57 -14.05
C ASN A 236 -3.38 -15.49 -15.53
N ASP A 237 -4.66 -15.39 -15.83
CA ASP A 237 -5.16 -15.23 -17.21
C ASP A 237 -5.32 -13.76 -17.64
N GLY A 238 -5.15 -12.83 -16.69
CA GLY A 238 -5.26 -11.39 -16.91
C GLY A 238 -6.70 -10.89 -17.01
N LYS A 239 -7.70 -11.72 -16.71
CA LYS A 239 -9.11 -11.36 -16.81
C LYS A 239 -9.71 -11.22 -15.41
N TYR A 240 -9.85 -9.97 -14.98
CA TYR A 240 -10.47 -9.65 -13.71
C TYR A 240 -11.43 -8.47 -13.88
N GLU A 241 -12.61 -8.53 -13.28
CA GLU A 241 -13.67 -7.53 -13.43
C GLU A 241 -13.42 -6.25 -12.59
N TYR A 242 -12.19 -5.76 -12.56
CA TYR A 242 -11.81 -4.55 -11.82
C TYR A 242 -12.60 -3.32 -12.31
N LYS A 243 -12.64 -3.08 -13.62
CA LYS A 243 -13.26 -1.87 -14.19
C LYS A 243 -14.78 -1.87 -14.11
N THR A 244 -15.40 -3.03 -14.28
CA THR A 244 -16.86 -3.16 -14.38
C THR A 244 -17.53 -3.42 -13.04
N ILE A 245 -16.84 -4.09 -12.10
CA ILE A 245 -17.39 -4.45 -10.78
C ILE A 245 -16.56 -3.80 -9.67
N GLY A 246 -15.24 -4.01 -9.71
CA GLY A 246 -14.36 -3.71 -8.59
C GLY A 246 -14.28 -2.23 -8.19
N TYR A 247 -13.77 -1.39 -9.08
CA TYR A 247 -13.64 0.04 -8.85
C TYR A 247 -14.98 0.75 -8.62
N PRO A 248 -16.07 0.46 -9.36
CA PRO A 248 -17.39 0.99 -9.03
C PRO A 248 -17.85 0.64 -7.61
N PHE A 249 -17.64 -0.60 -7.15
CA PHE A 249 -17.96 -1.01 -5.78
C PHE A 249 -17.16 -0.22 -4.75
N MET A 250 -15.84 -0.12 -4.92
CA MET A 250 -14.95 0.58 -3.97
C MET A 250 -15.30 2.07 -3.88
N LYS A 251 -15.58 2.71 -5.03
CA LYS A 251 -16.06 4.09 -5.10
C LYS A 251 -17.35 4.27 -4.31
N ASN A 252 -18.37 3.47 -4.63
CA ASN A 252 -19.69 3.59 -4.02
C ASN A 252 -19.63 3.31 -2.52
N LEU A 253 -18.87 2.31 -2.07
CA LEU A 253 -18.68 2.02 -0.65
C LEU A 253 -18.10 3.23 0.10
N GLY A 254 -17.02 3.82 -0.40
CA GLY A 254 -16.41 4.99 0.22
C GLY A 254 -17.33 6.22 0.19
N GLN A 255 -18.05 6.44 -0.90
CA GLN A 255 -19.02 7.53 -1.01
C GLN A 255 -20.20 7.36 -0.05
N THR A 256 -20.75 6.15 0.10
CA THR A 256 -21.82 5.86 1.04
C THR A 256 -21.40 6.15 2.48
N VAL A 257 -20.21 5.71 2.89
CA VAL A 257 -19.68 6.00 4.24
C VAL A 257 -19.44 7.49 4.41
N TYR A 258 -18.85 8.17 3.42
CA TYR A 258 -18.64 9.61 3.46
C TYR A 258 -19.97 10.39 3.61
N GLN A 259 -21.01 10.03 2.85
CA GLN A 259 -22.33 10.68 2.95
C GLN A 259 -23.01 10.47 4.31
N TYR A 260 -22.80 9.29 4.92
CA TYR A 260 -23.24 9.04 6.29
C TYR A 260 -22.48 9.94 7.28
N GLU A 261 -21.15 9.96 7.18
CA GLU A 261 -20.29 10.78 8.06
C GLU A 261 -20.55 12.28 7.90
N LEU A 262 -20.90 12.75 6.71
CA LEU A 262 -21.25 14.16 6.49
C LEU A 262 -22.49 14.59 7.28
N LYS A 263 -23.43 13.67 7.50
CA LYS A 263 -24.69 13.92 8.23
C LYS A 263 -24.61 13.54 9.71
N ARG A 264 -23.57 12.81 10.13
CA ARG A 264 -23.43 12.30 11.49
C ARG A 264 -23.29 13.45 12.49
N LYS A 265 -24.20 13.52 13.46
CA LYS A 265 -24.06 14.42 14.62
C LYS A 265 -22.87 13.94 15.47
N ARG A 266 -21.82 14.76 15.57
CA ARG A 266 -20.62 14.44 16.35
C ARG A 266 -20.66 15.14 17.71
N LYS A 267 -20.47 14.37 18.78
CA LYS A 267 -20.25 14.93 20.12
C LYS A 267 -18.92 15.70 20.22
N HIS A 268 -17.91 15.20 19.52
CA HIS A 268 -16.57 15.79 19.45
C HIS A 268 -16.22 16.02 17.98
N ARG A 269 -15.86 17.26 17.63
CA ARG A 269 -15.31 17.55 16.30
C ARG A 269 -13.87 17.04 16.23
N PRO A 270 -13.45 16.46 15.11
CA PRO A 270 -12.08 15.98 14.95
C PRO A 270 -11.10 17.16 14.88
N ASP A 271 -9.92 16.98 15.47
CA ASP A 271 -8.80 17.90 15.28
C ASP A 271 -7.93 17.37 14.13
N LEU A 272 -8.04 18.00 12.97
CA LEU A 272 -7.39 17.54 11.74
C LEU A 272 -6.05 18.23 11.47
N ARG A 273 -5.57 19.09 12.38
CA ARG A 273 -4.38 19.93 12.15
C ARG A 273 -3.13 19.11 11.84
N GLU A 274 -3.00 17.95 12.47
CA GLU A 274 -1.86 17.03 12.26
C GLU A 274 -1.81 16.43 10.84
N PHE A 275 -2.97 16.36 10.17
CA PHE A 275 -3.10 15.79 8.82
C PHE A 275 -2.97 16.83 7.70
N ILE A 276 -2.80 18.12 8.05
CA ILE A 276 -2.52 19.18 7.07
C ILE A 276 -1.03 19.14 6.74
N LEU A 277 -0.68 18.50 5.63
CA LEU A 277 0.69 18.29 5.19
C LEU A 277 1.08 19.21 4.03
N LYS A 278 2.39 19.46 3.92
CA LYS A 278 2.97 20.10 2.74
C LYS A 278 3.28 19.01 1.71
N TYR A 279 2.65 19.10 0.55
CA TYR A 279 2.95 18.24 -0.59
C TYR A 279 4.03 18.87 -1.49
N ASP A 280 4.62 18.08 -2.38
CA ASP A 280 5.65 18.54 -3.31
C ASP A 280 5.14 19.75 -4.12
N ALA A 281 4.05 19.59 -4.89
CA ALA A 281 3.37 20.71 -5.53
C ALA A 281 2.45 21.46 -4.55
N PRO A 282 2.47 22.81 -4.54
CA PRO A 282 1.58 23.58 -3.68
C PRO A 282 0.12 23.33 -4.07
N VAL A 283 -0.65 22.84 -3.10
CA VAL A 283 -2.10 22.90 -3.13
C VAL A 283 -2.43 24.38 -3.03
N VAL A 284 -3.05 24.98 -4.07
CA VAL A 284 -3.56 26.36 -3.97
C VAL A 284 -4.38 26.43 -2.69
N THR A 285 -3.88 27.20 -1.73
CA THR A 285 -4.31 27.21 -0.34
C THR A 285 -5.80 27.53 -0.27
N LEU A 286 -6.57 26.70 0.42
CA LEU A 286 -7.87 27.12 0.93
C LEU A 286 -7.59 28.30 1.87
N LYS A 287 -8.32 29.40 1.67
CA LYS A 287 -8.22 30.58 2.52
C LYS A 287 -8.41 30.13 3.98
N ARG A 288 -7.42 30.42 4.81
CA ARG A 288 -7.61 30.46 6.25
C ARG A 288 -8.34 31.76 6.53
N ASP A 289 -9.64 31.68 6.77
CA ASP A 289 -10.36 32.72 7.50
C ASP A 289 -10.13 32.53 9.00
#